data_AF-A0A382H4J9-F1
#
_entry.id   AF-A0A382H4J9-F1
#
_cell.length_a   1.000
_cell.length_b   1.000
_cell.length_c   1.000
_cell.angle_alpha   90.00
_cell.angle_beta   90.00
_cell.angle_gamma   90.00
#
_symmetry.space_group_name_H-M   'P 1'
#
loop_
_entity.id
_entity.type
_entity.pdbx_description
1 polymer ?
#
loop_
_entity_poly.entity_id
_entity_poly.type
_entity_poly.pdbx_seq_one_letter_code
_entity_poly.pdbx_strand_id
1 'polypeptide(L)'
;VGTNTGIQQKNGTRSSFNDLKVFLERNMGTETYDKGLEIRRAVLGSEYVDKAIAAADDFNQPMQELVTEYCWGSVWGRPGLPHKTRSLLNLAMLSALNRSPELKLHVRGALTNGVTKNEIAEVFLQVAIYCGVPSAIDAFRTAREVFSEEDSN
;
A
#
# COMPACT_ATOMS: atom_id res chain seq x y z
N VAL A 1 11.57 63.22 1.48
CA VAL A 1 10.66 62.42 0.63
C VAL A 1 11.35 61.10 0.38
N GLY A 2 10.97 60.07 1.15
CA GLY A 2 11.73 58.83 1.29
C GLY A 2 11.42 57.82 0.19
N THR A 3 12.46 57.23 -0.39
CA THR A 3 12.41 56.01 -1.19
C THR A 3 12.60 54.82 -0.24
N ASN A 4 11.54 54.03 -0.01
CA ASN A 4 11.66 52.77 0.71
C ASN A 4 11.21 51.62 -0.21
N THR A 5 12.16 50.73 -0.45
CA THR A 5 12.07 49.46 -1.16
C THR A 5 11.15 48.48 -0.43
N GLY A 6 10.17 47.91 -1.14
CA GLY A 6 9.29 46.86 -0.62
C GLY A 6 9.28 45.65 -1.55
N ILE A 7 10.20 44.71 -1.30
CA ILE A 7 10.18 43.36 -1.87
C ILE A 7 8.97 42.63 -1.27
N GLN A 8 7.93 42.38 -2.06
CA GLN A 8 6.87 41.43 -1.67
C GLN A 8 7.32 40.01 -2.01
N GLN A 9 7.73 39.27 -0.98
CA GLN A 9 7.88 37.83 -1.03
C GLN A 9 6.53 37.17 -1.32
N LYS A 10 6.41 36.51 -2.48
CA LYS A 10 5.29 35.59 -2.76
C LYS A 10 5.52 34.30 -1.96
N ASN A 11 4.85 34.18 -0.82
CA ASN A 11 4.77 32.95 -0.05
C ASN A 11 3.94 31.89 -0.80
N GLY A 12 4.60 31.04 -1.57
CA GLY A 12 4.00 29.87 -2.20
C GLY A 12 4.41 28.57 -1.51
N THR A 13 3.74 28.20 -0.40
CA THR A 13 3.82 26.84 0.21
C THR A 13 2.71 26.57 1.26
N ARG A 14 1.46 27.00 1.01
CA ARG A 14 0.29 26.65 1.87
C ARG A 14 -0.75 25.70 1.23
N SER A 15 -0.55 25.27 -0.01
CA SER A 15 -1.56 24.53 -0.77
C SER A 15 -1.65 23.04 -0.40
N SER A 16 -0.53 22.33 -0.24
CA SER A 16 -0.57 20.85 -0.24
C SER A 16 -1.28 20.20 0.94
N PHE A 17 -1.19 20.77 2.15
CA PHE A 17 -1.84 20.21 3.34
C PHE A 17 -3.36 20.43 3.34
N ASN A 18 -3.80 21.57 2.82
CA ASN A 18 -5.22 21.88 2.73
C ASN A 18 -5.88 21.08 1.60
N ASP A 19 -5.16 20.88 0.49
CA ASP A 19 -5.60 20.02 -0.61
C ASP A 19 -5.69 18.55 -0.19
N LEU A 20 -4.74 18.08 0.64
CA LEU A 20 -4.80 16.75 1.25
C LEU A 20 -6.01 16.66 2.18
N LYS A 21 -6.16 17.58 3.15
CA LYS A 21 -7.29 17.58 4.09
C LYS A 21 -8.64 17.62 3.38
N VAL A 22 -8.77 18.44 2.34
CA VAL A 22 -9.99 18.55 1.52
C VAL A 22 -10.22 17.28 0.67
N PHE A 23 -9.16 16.63 0.18
CA PHE A 23 -9.25 15.32 -0.48
C PHE A 23 -9.68 14.21 0.50
N LEU A 24 -9.23 14.28 1.75
CA LEU A 24 -9.65 13.36 2.81
C LEU A 24 -11.12 13.59 3.15
N GLU A 25 -11.51 14.83 3.47
CA GLU A 25 -12.89 15.16 3.87
C GLU A 25 -13.92 14.94 2.75
N ARG A 26 -13.56 15.12 1.47
CA ARG A 26 -14.50 14.93 0.33
C ARG A 26 -14.72 13.48 -0.08
N ASN A 27 -13.82 12.57 0.29
CA ASN A 27 -13.93 11.15 -0.04
C ASN A 27 -14.19 10.27 1.19
N MET A 28 -14.25 10.82 2.40
CA MET A 28 -14.42 10.03 3.61
C MET A 28 -15.90 9.78 3.92
N GLY A 29 -16.29 8.53 3.85
CA GLY A 29 -17.67 8.07 3.99
C GLY A 29 -17.76 6.56 3.81
N THR A 30 -18.90 6.00 4.18
CA THR A 30 -19.18 4.56 4.05
C THR A 30 -18.90 4.02 2.65
N GLU A 31 -19.14 4.81 1.59
CA GLU A 31 -18.87 4.39 0.20
C GLU A 31 -17.38 4.11 -0.08
N THR A 32 -16.47 4.95 0.40
CA THR A 32 -15.02 4.71 0.23
C THR A 32 -14.55 3.54 1.07
N TYR A 33 -15.10 3.40 2.27
CA TYR A 33 -14.87 2.22 3.10
C TYR A 33 -15.35 0.94 2.42
N ASP A 34 -16.58 0.91 1.89
CA ASP A 34 -17.19 -0.24 1.24
C ASP A 34 -16.41 -0.66 0.00
N LYS A 35 -16.03 0.31 -0.84
CA LYS A 35 -15.13 0.09 -1.98
C LYS A 35 -13.78 -0.44 -1.52
N GLY A 36 -13.24 0.12 -0.43
CA GLY A 36 -11.99 -0.34 0.15
C GLY A 36 -12.07 -1.76 0.64
N LEU A 37 -13.17 -2.14 1.28
CA LEU A 37 -13.42 -3.49 1.76
C LEU A 37 -13.52 -4.49 0.61
N GLU A 38 -14.20 -4.14 -0.48
CA GLU A 38 -14.26 -4.95 -1.71
C GLU A 38 -12.87 -5.20 -2.27
N ILE A 39 -12.08 -4.14 -2.49
CA ILE A 39 -10.71 -4.26 -3.04
C ILE A 39 -9.81 -5.05 -2.08
N ARG A 40 -9.88 -4.76 -0.78
CA ARG A 40 -9.07 -5.43 0.24
C ARG A 40 -9.33 -6.94 0.24
N ARG A 41 -10.60 -7.36 0.17
CA ARG A 41 -10.98 -8.78 0.06
C ARG A 41 -10.52 -9.40 -1.26
N ALA A 42 -10.67 -8.68 -2.37
CA ALA A 42 -10.24 -9.16 -3.68
C ALA A 42 -8.72 -9.40 -3.74
N VAL A 43 -7.93 -8.56 -3.08
CA VAL A 43 -6.46 -8.68 -3.09
C VAL A 43 -5.95 -9.64 -2.01
N LEU A 44 -6.42 -9.50 -0.76
CA LEU A 44 -5.87 -10.26 0.38
C LEU A 44 -6.62 -11.56 0.69
N GLY A 45 -7.76 -11.80 0.04
CA GLY A 45 -8.66 -12.91 0.29
C GLY A 45 -9.70 -12.58 1.36
N SER A 46 -10.97 -12.89 1.07
CA SER A 46 -12.09 -12.58 1.96
C SER A 46 -11.94 -13.19 3.35
N GLU A 47 -11.53 -14.46 3.45
CA GLU A 47 -11.38 -15.15 4.73
C GLU A 47 -10.38 -14.44 5.66
N TYR A 48 -9.24 -14.01 5.12
CA TYR A 48 -8.23 -13.28 5.89
C TYR A 48 -8.78 -11.95 6.41
N VAL A 49 -9.43 -11.19 5.53
CA VAL A 49 -9.97 -9.86 5.86
C VAL A 49 -11.12 -9.97 6.86
N ASP A 50 -12.02 -10.92 6.67
CA ASP A 50 -13.17 -11.12 7.55
C ASP A 50 -12.73 -11.56 8.95
N LYS A 51 -11.71 -12.43 9.05
CA LYS A 51 -11.10 -12.78 10.35
C LYS A 51 -10.47 -11.56 11.02
N ALA A 52 -9.75 -10.71 10.28
CA ALA A 52 -9.12 -9.51 10.83
C ALA A 52 -10.15 -8.48 11.36
N ILE A 53 -11.27 -8.33 10.67
CA ILE A 53 -12.37 -7.45 11.09
C ILE A 53 -13.12 -8.05 12.29
N ALA A 54 -13.40 -9.36 12.28
CA ALA A 54 -14.11 -10.02 13.38
C ALA A 54 -13.28 -10.07 14.67
N ALA A 55 -11.96 -10.11 14.56
CA ALA A 55 -11.03 -10.05 15.70
C ALA A 55 -10.71 -8.62 16.15
N ALA A 56 -11.33 -7.61 15.54
CA ALA A 56 -11.08 -6.23 15.92
C ALA A 56 -11.74 -5.89 17.26
N ASP A 57 -11.00 -5.19 18.11
CA ASP A 57 -11.44 -4.66 19.40
C ASP A 57 -11.37 -3.12 19.38
N ASP A 58 -11.82 -2.48 20.45
CA ASP A 58 -11.80 -1.02 20.56
C ASP A 58 -10.40 -0.41 20.35
N PHE A 59 -9.34 -1.18 20.61
CA PHE A 59 -7.97 -0.73 20.44
C PHE A 59 -7.51 -0.72 18.97
N ASN A 60 -7.82 -1.78 18.21
CA ASN A 60 -7.34 -1.94 16.84
C ASN A 60 -8.38 -1.59 15.75
N GLN A 61 -9.66 -1.44 16.10
CA GLN A 61 -10.75 -1.10 15.18
C GLN A 61 -10.46 0.19 14.38
N PRO A 62 -10.00 1.31 14.98
CA PRO A 62 -9.68 2.51 14.21
C PRO A 62 -8.60 2.29 13.15
N MET A 63 -7.68 1.35 13.40
CA MET A 63 -6.64 0.99 12.43
C MET A 63 -7.21 0.16 11.27
N GLN A 64 -8.14 -0.76 11.55
CA GLN A 64 -8.84 -1.51 10.50
C GLN A 64 -9.65 -0.58 9.60
N GLU A 65 -10.33 0.40 10.19
CA GLU A 65 -11.08 1.43 9.48
C GLU A 65 -10.17 2.27 8.59
N LEU A 66 -9.11 2.84 9.18
CA LEU A 66 -8.15 3.65 8.45
C LEU A 66 -7.55 2.89 7.26
N VAL A 67 -7.07 1.67 7.46
CA VAL A 67 -6.47 0.88 6.37
C VAL A 67 -7.50 0.56 5.29
N THR A 68 -8.69 0.12 5.67
CA THR A 68 -9.73 -0.25 4.71
C THR A 68 -10.13 0.95 3.86
N GLU A 69 -10.42 2.08 4.49
CA GLU A 69 -10.89 3.26 3.78
C GLU A 69 -9.76 3.95 2.99
N TYR A 70 -8.62 4.24 3.62
CA TYR A 70 -7.58 5.04 2.99
C TYR A 70 -6.68 4.24 2.06
N CYS A 71 -6.16 3.11 2.54
CA CYS A 71 -5.26 2.32 1.72
C CYS A 71 -6.04 1.74 0.55
N TRP A 72 -7.10 0.98 0.85
CA TRP A 72 -7.81 0.22 -0.16
C TRP A 72 -8.82 1.06 -0.95
N GLY A 73 -9.68 1.81 -0.26
CA GLY A 73 -10.73 2.60 -0.89
C GLY A 73 -10.17 3.81 -1.66
N SER A 74 -9.38 4.62 -0.97
CA SER A 74 -8.86 5.88 -1.51
C SER A 74 -7.67 5.68 -2.44
N VAL A 75 -6.60 4.99 -2.03
CA VAL A 75 -5.37 4.92 -2.84
C VAL A 75 -5.40 3.80 -3.88
N TRP A 76 -5.74 2.57 -3.48
CA TRP A 76 -5.83 1.43 -4.40
C TRP A 76 -7.05 1.52 -5.33
N GLY A 77 -8.13 2.16 -4.88
CA GLY A 77 -9.34 2.40 -5.67
C GLY A 77 -9.22 3.51 -6.72
N ARG A 78 -8.10 4.23 -6.81
CA ARG A 78 -7.89 5.26 -7.82
C ARG A 78 -7.68 4.69 -9.23
N PRO A 79 -8.19 5.38 -10.27
CA PRO A 79 -7.78 5.09 -11.64
C PRO A 79 -6.30 5.44 -11.85
N GLY A 80 -5.67 4.83 -12.85
CA GLY A 80 -4.31 5.16 -13.29
C GLY A 80 -3.40 3.94 -13.39
N LEU A 81 -3.17 3.25 -12.26
CA LEU A 81 -2.39 2.01 -12.25
C LEU A 81 -3.29 0.81 -11.98
N PRO A 82 -3.18 -0.28 -12.77
CA PRO A 82 -3.90 -1.52 -12.49
C PRO A 82 -3.38 -2.16 -11.19
N HIS A 83 -4.20 -2.97 -10.54
CA HIS A 83 -3.84 -3.63 -9.28
C HIS A 83 -2.59 -4.49 -9.38
N LYS A 84 -2.37 -5.17 -10.52
CA LYS A 84 -1.13 -5.90 -10.81
C LYS A 84 0.13 -5.03 -10.63
N THR A 85 0.14 -3.83 -11.22
CA THR A 85 1.26 -2.89 -11.10
C THR A 85 1.40 -2.35 -9.67
N ARG A 86 0.28 -2.08 -8.99
CA ARG A 86 0.30 -1.64 -7.58
C ARG A 86 0.89 -2.70 -6.66
N SER A 87 0.57 -3.97 -6.89
CA SER A 87 1.20 -5.08 -6.17
C SER A 87 2.71 -5.08 -6.37
N LEU A 88 3.22 -4.97 -7.60
CA LEU A 88 4.66 -4.91 -7.86
C LEU A 88 5.35 -3.77 -7.09
N LEU A 89 4.77 -2.57 -7.11
CA LEU A 89 5.28 -1.42 -6.36
C LEU A 89 5.27 -1.69 -4.85
N ASN A 90 4.20 -2.30 -4.34
CA ASN A 90 4.08 -2.59 -2.92
C ASN A 90 5.10 -3.64 -2.46
N LEU A 91 5.36 -4.68 -3.27
CA LEU A 91 6.42 -5.64 -3.00
C LEU A 91 7.78 -4.95 -2.91
N ALA A 92 8.11 -4.08 -3.86
CA ALA A 92 9.36 -3.32 -3.83
C ALA A 92 9.51 -2.49 -2.54
N MET A 93 8.46 -1.76 -2.15
CA MET A 93 8.47 -0.92 -0.94
C MET A 93 8.58 -1.75 0.34
N LEU A 94 7.80 -2.83 0.47
CA LEU A 94 7.83 -3.68 1.67
C LEU A 94 9.16 -4.41 1.84
N SER A 95 9.76 -4.85 0.73
CA SER A 95 11.11 -5.43 0.72
C SER A 95 12.16 -4.39 1.12
N ALA A 96 12.10 -3.18 0.55
CA ALA A 96 13.02 -2.09 0.90
C ALA A 96 12.93 -1.67 2.38
N LEU A 97 11.74 -1.78 2.98
CA LEU A 97 11.47 -1.45 4.39
C LEU A 97 11.68 -2.63 5.36
N ASN A 98 12.09 -3.81 4.86
CA ASN A 98 12.23 -5.06 5.60
C ASN A 98 10.97 -5.42 6.44
N ARG A 99 9.79 -5.31 5.83
CA ARG A 99 8.51 -5.65 6.47
C ARG A 99 8.06 -7.06 6.09
N SER A 100 8.84 -8.08 6.45
CA SER A 100 8.64 -9.46 5.99
C SER A 100 7.25 -10.04 6.27
N PRO A 101 6.61 -9.83 7.44
CA PRO A 101 5.24 -10.31 7.68
C PRO A 101 4.22 -9.73 6.70
N GLU A 102 4.32 -8.42 6.44
CA GLU A 102 3.44 -7.71 5.51
C GLU A 102 3.76 -8.08 4.05
N LEU A 103 5.05 -8.26 3.74
CA LEU A 103 5.49 -8.76 2.44
C LEU A 103 4.90 -10.14 2.15
N LYS A 104 4.86 -11.04 3.14
CA LYS A 104 4.26 -12.37 2.99
C LYS A 104 2.79 -12.29 2.57
N LEU A 105 2.03 -11.42 3.23
CA LEU A 105 0.64 -11.15 2.90
C LEU A 105 0.49 -10.60 1.47
N HIS A 106 1.31 -9.63 1.10
CA HIS A 106 1.24 -8.99 -0.21
C HIS A 106 1.82 -9.81 -1.36
N VAL A 107 2.70 -10.79 -1.11
CA VAL A 107 3.11 -11.76 -2.13
C VAL A 107 1.90 -12.59 -2.56
N ARG A 108 1.07 -13.07 -1.62
CA ARG A 108 -0.19 -13.77 -1.97
C ARG A 108 -1.11 -12.86 -2.77
N GLY A 109 -1.34 -11.63 -2.30
CA GLY A 109 -2.18 -10.69 -3.03
C GLY A 109 -1.62 -10.26 -4.39
N ALA A 110 -0.30 -10.28 -4.59
CA ALA A 110 0.31 -10.08 -5.89
C ALA A 110 -0.01 -11.22 -6.86
N LEU A 111 0.06 -12.47 -6.40
CA LEU A 111 -0.34 -13.64 -7.19
C LEU A 111 -1.83 -13.57 -7.57
N THR A 112 -2.71 -13.20 -6.63
CA THR A 112 -4.14 -12.99 -6.89
C THR A 112 -4.38 -11.95 -7.97
N ASN A 113 -3.60 -10.86 -7.98
CA ASN A 113 -3.65 -9.82 -9.01
C ASN A 113 -2.96 -10.20 -10.33
N GLY A 114 -2.52 -11.45 -10.50
CA GLY A 114 -1.91 -11.97 -11.72
C GLY A 114 -0.43 -11.60 -11.90
N VAL A 115 0.27 -11.21 -10.83
CA VAL A 115 1.73 -11.11 -10.85
C VAL A 115 2.32 -12.52 -10.82
N THR A 116 3.25 -12.81 -11.72
CA THR A 116 3.92 -14.11 -11.80
C THR A 116 5.09 -14.23 -10.83
N LYS A 117 5.45 -15.45 -10.43
CA LYS A 117 6.66 -15.71 -9.61
C LYS A 117 7.92 -15.07 -10.24
N ASN A 118 8.02 -15.05 -11.57
CA ASN A 118 9.11 -14.42 -12.30
C ASN A 118 9.10 -12.88 -12.17
N GLU A 119 7.95 -12.22 -12.33
CA GLU A 119 7.85 -10.76 -12.14
C GLU A 119 8.18 -10.35 -10.69
N ILE A 120 7.81 -11.16 -9.71
CA ILE A 120 8.19 -10.94 -8.29
C ILE A 120 9.71 -11.02 -8.12
N ALA A 121 10.35 -12.02 -8.73
CA ALA A 121 11.80 -12.17 -8.68
C ALA A 121 12.53 -10.94 -9.29
N GLU A 122 12.05 -10.43 -10.44
CA GLU A 122 12.61 -9.24 -11.08
C GLU A 122 12.53 -7.99 -10.17
N VAL A 123 11.44 -7.81 -9.43
CA VAL A 123 11.32 -6.74 -8.44
C VAL A 123 12.36 -6.89 -7.33
N PHE A 124 12.55 -8.09 -6.79
CA PHE A 124 13.51 -8.30 -5.71
C PHE A 124 14.97 -8.16 -6.17
N LEU A 125 15.27 -8.47 -7.44
CA LEU A 125 16.58 -8.18 -8.02
C LEU A 125 16.84 -6.67 -8.07
N GLN A 126 15.83 -5.86 -8.43
CA GLN A 126 15.95 -4.39 -8.35
C GLN A 126 16.19 -3.93 -6.90
N VAL A 127 15.46 -4.49 -5.93
CA VAL A 127 15.67 -4.20 -4.49
C VAL A 127 17.09 -4.54 -4.06
N ALA A 128 17.69 -5.61 -4.56
CA ALA A 128 19.06 -5.99 -4.21
C ALA A 128 20.07 -4.88 -4.58
N ILE A 129 19.88 -4.27 -5.75
CA ILE A 129 20.78 -3.27 -6.30
C ILE A 129 20.56 -1.89 -5.64
N TYR A 130 19.31 -1.49 -5.44
CA TYR A 130 18.99 -0.14 -4.97
C TYR A 130 18.78 -0.03 -3.46
N CYS A 131 18.43 -1.13 -2.78
CA CYS A 131 18.13 -1.16 -1.34
C CYS A 131 19.03 -2.13 -0.56
N GLY A 132 19.95 -2.82 -1.24
CA GLY A 132 20.93 -3.72 -0.65
C GLY A 132 20.54 -5.20 -0.73
N VAL A 133 21.55 -6.03 -0.97
CA VAL A 133 21.43 -7.50 -1.08
C VAL A 133 20.72 -8.15 0.12
N PRO A 134 20.95 -7.77 1.39
CA PRO A 134 20.26 -8.38 2.53
C PRO A 134 18.73 -8.24 2.47
N SER A 135 18.23 -7.08 2.02
CA SER A 135 16.78 -6.83 1.90
C SER A 135 16.14 -7.70 0.83
N ALA A 136 16.82 -7.91 -0.30
CA ALA A 136 16.37 -8.82 -1.33
C ALA A 136 16.42 -10.28 -0.88
N ILE A 137 17.48 -10.72 -0.18
CA ILE A 137 17.59 -12.10 0.32
C ILE A 137 16.41 -12.42 1.25
N ASP A 138 16.07 -11.51 2.16
CA ASP A 138 14.92 -11.69 3.05
C ASP A 138 13.59 -11.73 2.28
N ALA A 139 13.46 -10.89 1.24
CA ALA A 139 12.29 -10.89 0.36
C ALA A 139 12.13 -12.21 -0.42
N PHE A 140 13.22 -12.73 -1.00
CA PHE A 140 13.24 -14.03 -1.69
C PHE A 140 12.87 -15.16 -0.74
N ARG A 141 13.42 -15.18 0.47
CA ARG A 141 13.06 -16.19 1.49
C ARG A 141 11.57 -16.13 1.81
N THR A 142 11.06 -14.94 2.08
CA THR A 142 9.64 -14.71 2.40
C THR A 142 8.72 -15.17 1.26
N ALA A 143 9.05 -14.86 0.02
CA ALA A 143 8.24 -15.29 -1.12
C ALA A 143 8.30 -16.81 -1.36
N ARG A 144 9.45 -17.45 -1.12
CA ARG A 144 9.56 -18.92 -1.21
C ARG A 144 8.68 -19.63 -0.19
N GLU A 145 8.55 -19.09 1.02
CA GLU A 145 7.61 -19.63 2.02
C GLU A 145 6.18 -19.60 1.48
N VAL A 146 5.76 -18.47 0.89
CA VAL A 146 4.42 -18.36 0.28
C VAL A 146 4.24 -19.34 -0.88
N PHE A 147 5.19 -19.40 -1.81
CA PHE A 147 5.08 -20.30 -2.96
C PHE A 147 4.98 -21.76 -2.55
N SER A 148 5.70 -22.17 -1.51
CA SER A 148 5.61 -23.53 -0.98
C SER A 148 4.23 -23.83 -0.38
N GLU A 149 3.59 -22.86 0.26
CA GLU A 149 2.24 -23.00 0.81
C GLU A 149 1.20 -23.09 -0.31
N GLU A 150 1.30 -22.25 -1.34
CA GLU A 150 0.39 -22.26 -2.49
C GLU A 150 0.54 -23.51 -3.37
N ASP A 151 1.77 -24.02 -3.57
CA ASP A 151 2.02 -25.23 -4.36
C ASP A 151 1.57 -26.51 -3.63
N SER A 152 1.26 -26.43 -2.33
CA SER A 152 0.80 -27.56 -1.49
C SER A 152 -0.72 -27.61 -1.29
N ASN A 153 -1.45 -26.60 -1.75
CA ASN A 153 -2.92 -26.51 -1.71
C ASN A 153 -3.55 -26.94 -3.05
#